data_AF-A0A5S9Y8J5-F1
#
_entry.id   AF-A0A5S9Y8J5-F1
#
_cell.length_a   1.000
_cell.length_b   1.000
_cell.length_c   1.000
_cell.angle_alpha   90.00
_cell.angle_beta   90.00
_cell.angle_gamma   90.00
#
_symmetry.space_group_name_H-M   'P 1'
#
loop_
_entity.id
_entity.type
_entity.pdbx_description
1 polymer ?
#
loop_
_entity_poly.entity_id
_entity_poly.type
_entity_poly.pdbx_seq_one_letter_code
_entity_poly.pdbx_strand_id
1 'polypeptide(L)'
;MSSYIPIPLLIDIVLRVGQSGFRELGPFIAVGSTLSNIVFSNVDLSEVYLREFFVVCSMANPDSLYRPFFLRCLLAENHTAKCLEALRIDAQHGPSVQSLDRLGEVVLHSIYARFAFGIFLCLCGSSEVGIRVLKTFLDRVSDFGEAIVVA
;
A
#
# COMPACT_ATOMS: atom_id res chain seq x y z
N MET A 1 -11.30 36.09 -20.07
CA MET A 1 -11.90 34.74 -20.09
C MET A 1 -11.08 33.87 -19.17
N SER A 2 -11.66 33.34 -18.08
CA SER A 2 -10.95 32.44 -17.18
C SER A 2 -10.86 31.07 -17.85
N SER A 3 -9.67 30.68 -18.31
CA SER A 3 -9.42 29.34 -18.84
C SER A 3 -9.33 28.36 -17.67
N TYR A 4 -10.42 27.67 -17.36
CA TYR A 4 -10.41 26.58 -16.40
C TYR A 4 -9.87 25.32 -17.04
N ILE A 5 -8.99 24.60 -16.32
CA ILE A 5 -8.55 23.27 -16.72
C ILE A 5 -9.77 22.32 -16.65
N PRO A 6 -10.07 21.54 -17.71
CA PRO A 6 -11.12 20.54 -17.68
C PRO A 6 -10.97 19.55 -16.51
N ILE A 7 -12.08 19.21 -15.85
CA ILE A 7 -12.10 18.27 -14.71
C ILE A 7 -11.36 16.93 -15.01
N PRO A 8 -11.53 16.28 -16.18
CA PRO A 8 -10.80 15.04 -16.47
C PRO A 8 -9.29 15.21 -16.46
N LEU A 9 -8.78 16.37 -16.89
CA LEU A 9 -7.35 16.67 -16.84
C LEU A 9 -6.88 16.94 -15.41
N LEU A 10 -7.71 17.57 -14.58
CA LEU A 10 -7.39 17.73 -13.15
C LEU A 10 -7.30 16.38 -12.44
N ILE A 11 -8.21 15.45 -12.74
CA ILE A 11 -8.16 14.08 -12.21
C ILE A 11 -6.84 13.41 -12.61
N ASP A 12 -6.48 13.43 -13.90
CA ASP A 12 -5.23 12.83 -14.38
C ASP A 12 -3.98 13.45 -13.73
N ILE A 13 -3.98 14.77 -13.52
CA ILE A 13 -2.90 15.47 -12.82
C ILE A 13 -2.79 15.00 -11.37
N VAL A 14 -3.89 15.02 -10.62
CA VAL A 14 -3.89 14.63 -9.19
C VAL A 14 -3.48 13.17 -9.04
N LEU A 15 -4.00 12.28 -9.89
CA LEU A 15 -3.66 10.87 -9.92
C LEU A 15 -2.15 10.66 -10.08
N ARG A 16 -1.54 11.29 -11.10
CA ARG A 16 -0.09 11.17 -11.36
C ARG A 16 0.77 11.73 -10.23
N VAL A 17 0.31 12.83 -9.61
CA VAL A 17 1.00 13.38 -8.44
C VAL A 17 0.89 12.43 -7.25
N GLY A 18 -0.30 11.86 -7.01
CA GLY A 18 -0.52 10.84 -5.98
C GLY A 18 0.32 9.57 -6.19
N GLN A 19 0.55 9.18 -7.44
CA GLN A 19 1.46 8.08 -7.81
C GLN A 19 2.95 8.41 -7.56
N SER A 20 3.31 9.70 -7.45
CA SER A 20 4.66 10.11 -7.05
C SER A 20 4.85 10.06 -5.54
N GLY A 21 3.77 10.25 -4.77
CA GLY A 21 3.76 10.09 -3.33
C GLY A 21 2.57 10.79 -2.68
N PHE A 22 1.98 10.17 -1.66
CA PHE A 22 0.77 10.70 -1.02
C PHE A 22 0.95 12.09 -0.39
N ARG A 23 2.16 12.47 0.04
CA ARG A 23 2.44 13.79 0.61
C ARG A 23 2.24 14.93 -0.37
N GLU A 24 2.47 14.66 -1.65
CA GLU A 24 2.33 15.64 -2.74
C GLU A 24 0.86 16.04 -2.96
N LEU A 25 -0.09 15.30 -2.37
CA LEU A 25 -1.52 15.59 -2.42
C LEU A 25 -1.96 16.70 -1.44
N GLY A 26 -1.12 17.04 -0.45
CA GLY A 26 -1.42 18.06 0.57
C GLY A 26 -1.87 19.42 -0.02
N PRO A 27 -1.14 19.99 -0.99
CA PRO A 27 -1.56 21.22 -1.67
C PRO A 27 -2.93 21.12 -2.34
N PHE A 28 -3.24 20.00 -3.00
CA PHE A 28 -4.54 19.80 -3.67
C PHE A 28 -5.70 19.76 -2.69
N ILE A 29 -5.48 19.18 -1.50
CA ILE A 29 -6.46 19.17 -0.41
C ILE A 29 -6.71 20.60 0.11
N ALA A 30 -5.66 21.42 0.21
CA ALA A 30 -5.73 22.77 0.79
C ALA A 30 -6.36 23.82 -0.13
N VAL A 31 -6.24 23.68 -1.46
CA VAL A 31 -6.66 24.71 -2.43
C VAL A 31 -8.18 24.85 -2.52
N GLY A 32 -8.96 23.78 -2.32
CA GLY A 32 -10.42 23.86 -2.34
C GLY A 32 -11.15 22.53 -2.48
N SER A 33 -12.48 22.58 -2.37
CA SER A 33 -13.34 21.39 -2.33
C SER A 33 -13.28 20.55 -3.60
N THR A 34 -13.14 21.16 -4.79
CA THR A 34 -13.07 20.41 -6.06
C THR A 34 -11.87 19.46 -6.11
N LEU A 35 -10.67 19.97 -5.80
CA LEU A 35 -9.44 19.16 -5.81
C LEU A 35 -9.39 18.20 -4.63
N SER A 36 -9.86 18.64 -3.45
CA SER A 36 -10.00 17.75 -2.29
C SER A 36 -10.92 16.56 -2.59
N ASN A 37 -12.05 16.78 -3.27
CA ASN A 37 -12.96 15.70 -3.67
C ASN A 37 -12.33 14.74 -4.69
N ILE A 38 -11.45 15.23 -5.58
CA ILE A 38 -10.71 14.40 -6.53
C ILE A 38 -9.70 13.52 -5.76
N VAL A 39 -8.90 14.11 -4.87
CA VAL A 39 -7.92 13.39 -4.02
C VAL A 39 -8.58 12.29 -3.20
N PHE A 40 -9.77 12.55 -2.67
CA PHE A 40 -10.52 11.58 -1.86
C PHE A 40 -11.48 10.70 -2.67
N SER A 41 -11.37 10.69 -4.00
CA SER A 41 -12.10 9.75 -4.84
C SER A 41 -11.53 8.34 -4.71
N ASN A 42 -12.36 7.31 -4.90
CA ASN A 42 -11.88 5.93 -4.85
C ASN A 42 -10.80 5.64 -5.89
N VAL A 43 -10.87 6.27 -7.06
CA VAL A 43 -9.89 6.10 -8.15
C VAL A 43 -8.51 6.60 -7.74
N ASP A 44 -8.43 7.80 -7.17
CA ASP A 44 -7.14 8.33 -6.71
C ASP A 44 -6.63 7.49 -5.53
N LEU A 45 -7.48 7.25 -4.53
CA LEU A 45 -7.09 6.54 -3.31
C LEU A 45 -6.61 5.10 -3.57
N SER A 46 -7.17 4.41 -4.56
CA SER A 46 -6.75 3.04 -4.94
C SER A 46 -5.36 3.01 -5.59
N GLU A 47 -4.95 4.12 -6.21
CA GLU A 47 -3.71 4.24 -7.00
C GLU A 47 -2.61 5.08 -6.33
N VAL A 48 -2.91 5.80 -5.24
CA VAL A 48 -1.91 6.58 -4.50
C VAL A 48 -0.73 5.71 -4.08
N TYR A 49 0.47 6.27 -4.26
CA TYR A 49 1.71 5.62 -3.86
C TYR A 49 1.98 5.79 -2.37
N LEU A 50 1.99 4.67 -1.65
CA LEU A 50 2.10 4.60 -0.19
C LEU A 50 3.45 4.02 0.29
N ARG A 51 4.49 3.98 -0.55
CA ARG A 51 5.76 3.30 -0.18
C ARG A 51 6.39 3.84 1.11
N GLU A 52 6.23 5.13 1.40
CA GLU A 52 6.76 5.72 2.63
C GLU A 52 6.25 5.02 3.91
N PHE A 53 5.04 4.43 3.87
CA PHE A 53 4.53 3.66 4.99
C PHE A 53 5.31 2.36 5.24
N PHE A 54 6.03 1.80 4.26
CA PHE A 54 6.96 0.69 4.52
C PHE A 54 8.24 1.16 5.21
N VAL A 55 8.67 2.40 4.96
CA VAL A 55 9.87 2.98 5.58
C VAL A 55 9.56 3.46 7.00
N VAL A 56 8.37 4.04 7.19
CA VAL A 56 7.91 4.58 8.47
C VAL A 56 6.57 3.94 8.84
N CYS A 57 6.62 2.66 9.21
CA CYS A 57 5.44 1.85 9.55
C CYS A 57 4.55 2.47 10.64
N SER A 58 5.13 3.30 11.52
CA SER A 58 4.38 4.03 12.54
C SER A 58 3.33 4.99 11.96
N MET A 59 3.45 5.41 10.69
CA MET A 59 2.43 6.20 10.02
C MET A 59 1.09 5.48 9.87
N ALA A 60 1.10 4.14 9.84
CA ALA A 60 -0.11 3.33 9.79
C ALA A 60 -0.71 3.08 11.18
N ASN A 61 -0.07 3.47 12.29
CA ASN A 61 -0.59 3.20 13.62
C ASN A 61 -1.85 4.03 13.95
N PRO A 62 -2.72 3.55 14.86
CA PRO A 62 -3.94 4.27 15.24
C PRO A 62 -3.71 5.73 15.66
N ASP A 63 -2.59 6.02 16.34
CA ASP A 63 -2.27 7.35 16.88
C ASP A 63 -1.62 8.28 15.85
N SER A 64 -1.36 7.81 14.63
CA SER A 64 -0.74 8.59 13.56
C SER A 64 -1.71 9.61 12.96
N LEU A 65 -1.21 10.82 12.70
CA LEU A 65 -1.93 11.84 11.93
C LEU A 65 -2.28 11.36 10.50
N TYR A 66 -1.53 10.39 9.96
CA TYR A 66 -1.76 9.83 8.63
C TYR A 66 -2.76 8.66 8.62
N ARG A 67 -3.17 8.15 9.79
CA ARG A 67 -4.09 7.02 9.90
C ARG A 67 -5.42 7.26 9.17
N PRO A 68 -6.09 8.42 9.27
CA PRO A 68 -7.35 8.64 8.57
C PRO A 68 -7.21 8.56 7.04
N PHE A 69 -6.11 9.08 6.49
CA PHE A 69 -5.81 8.99 5.07
C PHE A 69 -5.54 7.54 4.65
N PHE A 70 -4.70 6.83 5.42
CA PHE A 70 -4.40 5.42 5.19
C PHE A 70 -5.67 4.55 5.19
N LEU A 71 -6.58 4.76 6.14
CA LEU A 71 -7.85 4.04 6.20
C LEU A 71 -8.74 4.31 4.98
N ARG A 72 -8.71 5.51 4.42
CA ARG A 72 -9.42 5.82 3.16
C ARG A 72 -8.82 5.06 1.98
N CYS A 73 -7.49 4.98 1.87
CA CYS A 73 -6.83 4.14 0.87
C CYS A 73 -7.20 2.65 1.04
N LEU A 74 -7.25 2.16 2.28
CA LEU A 74 -7.66 0.79 2.57
C LEU A 74 -9.11 0.53 2.13
N LEU A 75 -10.04 1.44 2.43
CA LEU A 75 -11.44 1.36 2.01
C LEU A 75 -11.60 1.45 0.47
N ALA A 76 -10.68 2.13 -0.20
CA ALA A 76 -10.60 2.20 -1.65
C ALA A 76 -9.88 0.99 -2.28
N GLU A 77 -9.64 -0.07 -1.51
CA GLU A 77 -9.02 -1.32 -1.99
C GLU A 77 -7.56 -1.17 -2.48
N ASN A 78 -6.85 -0.13 -2.01
CA ASN A 78 -5.44 0.06 -2.36
C ASN A 78 -4.60 -1.14 -1.89
N HIS A 79 -3.95 -1.84 -2.83
CA HIS A 79 -3.18 -3.05 -2.56
C HIS A 79 -2.04 -2.83 -1.56
N THR A 80 -1.40 -1.66 -1.59
CA THR A 80 -0.32 -1.32 -0.66
C THR A 80 -0.87 -1.12 0.74
N ALA A 81 -2.01 -0.42 0.87
CA ALA A 81 -2.67 -0.22 2.16
C ALA A 81 -3.13 -1.56 2.77
N LYS A 82 -3.72 -2.45 1.96
CA LYS A 82 -4.10 -3.80 2.39
C LYS A 82 -2.90 -4.61 2.91
N CYS A 83 -1.79 -4.61 2.16
CA CYS A 83 -0.56 -5.26 2.57
C CYS A 83 -0.07 -4.72 3.92
N LEU A 84 0.06 -3.40 4.04
CA LEU A 84 0.55 -2.75 5.26
C LEU A 84 -0.36 -3.01 6.47
N GLU A 85 -1.68 -2.98 6.29
CA GLU A 85 -2.60 -3.21 7.41
C GLU A 85 -2.56 -4.66 7.87
N ALA A 86 -2.45 -5.63 6.95
CA ALA A 86 -2.29 -7.03 7.30
C ALA A 86 -0.98 -7.26 8.07
N LEU A 87 0.15 -6.72 7.59
CA LEU A 87 1.43 -6.75 8.30
C LEU A 87 1.35 -6.12 9.69
N ARG A 88 0.64 -5.00 9.84
CA ARG A 88 0.45 -4.32 11.13
C ARG A 88 -0.33 -5.20 12.11
N ILE A 89 -1.38 -5.87 11.65
CA ILE A 89 -2.17 -6.80 12.48
C ILE A 89 -1.31 -7.99 12.90
N ASP A 90 -0.56 -8.57 11.97
CA ASP A 90 0.36 -9.69 12.22
C ASP A 90 1.44 -9.33 13.24
N ALA A 91 2.04 -8.15 13.13
CA ALA A 91 3.05 -7.69 14.06
C ALA A 91 2.50 -7.48 15.49
N GLN A 92 1.20 -7.17 15.63
CA GLN A 92 0.58 -6.91 16.93
C GLN A 92 0.02 -8.16 17.61
N HIS A 93 -0.54 -9.09 16.84
CA HIS A 93 -1.29 -10.24 17.38
C HIS A 93 -0.63 -11.59 17.05
N GLY A 94 0.46 -11.58 16.27
CA GLY A 94 1.04 -12.76 15.67
C GLY A 94 0.29 -13.17 14.39
N PRO A 95 0.90 -14.08 13.59
CA PRO A 95 0.30 -14.55 12.36
C PRO A 95 -0.94 -15.42 12.67
N SER A 96 -2.01 -15.19 11.92
CA SER A 96 -3.29 -15.91 12.02
C SER A 96 -3.75 -16.35 10.64
N VAL A 97 -4.70 -17.29 10.57
CA VAL A 97 -5.30 -17.69 9.28
C VAL A 97 -5.94 -16.49 8.58
N GLN A 98 -6.67 -15.66 9.32
CA GLN A 98 -7.35 -14.50 8.76
C GLN A 98 -6.38 -13.46 8.19
N SER A 99 -5.26 -13.23 8.86
CA SER A 99 -4.25 -12.29 8.38
C SER A 99 -3.45 -12.85 7.22
N LEU A 100 -3.16 -14.15 7.21
CA LEU A 100 -2.61 -14.86 6.05
C LEU A 100 -3.54 -14.77 4.83
N ASP A 101 -4.85 -14.96 5.00
CA ASP A 101 -5.83 -14.84 3.91
C ASP A 101 -5.79 -13.43 3.30
N ARG A 102 -5.79 -12.39 4.16
CA ARG A 102 -5.67 -10.99 3.72
C ARG A 102 -4.37 -10.68 3.02
N LEU A 103 -3.25 -11.19 3.52
CA LEU A 103 -1.95 -11.03 2.87
C LEU A 103 -1.97 -11.75 1.51
N GLY A 104 -2.57 -12.94 1.46
CA GLY A 104 -2.75 -13.80 0.29
C GLY A 104 -3.45 -13.08 -0.87
N GLU A 105 -4.47 -12.27 -0.58
CA GLU A 105 -5.19 -11.46 -1.58
C GLU A 105 -4.27 -10.49 -2.34
N VAL A 106 -3.19 -10.03 -1.71
CA VAL A 106 -2.29 -9.00 -2.27
C VAL A 106 -0.92 -9.53 -2.70
N VAL A 107 -0.63 -10.82 -2.52
CA VAL A 107 0.65 -11.47 -2.90
C VAL A 107 0.98 -11.29 -4.38
N LEU A 108 -0.03 -11.23 -5.26
CA LEU A 108 0.19 -11.05 -6.69
C LEU A 108 0.59 -9.62 -7.06
N HIS A 109 0.23 -8.64 -6.23
CA HIS A 109 0.35 -7.22 -6.50
C HIS A 109 1.48 -6.53 -5.73
N SER A 110 2.04 -7.17 -4.70
CA SER A 110 3.11 -6.61 -3.87
C SER A 110 4.20 -7.63 -3.62
N ILE A 111 5.44 -7.29 -3.99
CA ILE A 111 6.61 -8.12 -3.71
C ILE A 111 6.87 -8.23 -2.19
N TYR A 112 6.59 -7.16 -1.44
CA TYR A 112 6.63 -7.15 0.02
C TYR A 112 5.58 -8.11 0.61
N ALA A 113 4.36 -8.10 0.08
CA ALA A 113 3.32 -9.05 0.51
C ALA A 113 3.74 -10.49 0.22
N ARG A 114 4.33 -10.77 -0.95
CA ARG A 114 4.81 -12.11 -1.29
C ARG A 114 5.90 -12.59 -0.34
N PHE A 115 6.88 -11.74 -0.06
CA PHE A 115 7.96 -12.07 0.88
C PHE A 115 7.39 -12.39 2.27
N ALA A 116 6.61 -11.47 2.84
CA ALA A 116 6.02 -11.64 4.16
C ALA A 116 5.07 -12.84 4.23
N PHE A 117 4.28 -13.12 3.18
CA PHE A 117 3.39 -14.28 3.12
C PHE A 117 4.18 -15.58 3.21
N GLY A 118 5.29 -15.68 2.48
CA GLY A 118 6.16 -16.84 2.52
C GLY A 118 6.75 -17.07 3.92
N ILE A 119 7.20 -16.00 4.59
CA ILE A 119 7.71 -16.06 5.97
C ILE A 119 6.61 -16.52 6.94
N PHE A 120 5.42 -15.92 6.90
CA PHE A 120 4.34 -16.28 7.81
C PHE A 120 3.81 -17.69 7.59
N LEU A 121 3.75 -18.18 6.34
CA LEU A 121 3.44 -19.59 6.06
C LEU A 121 4.44 -20.54 6.72
N CYS A 122 5.74 -20.21 6.71
CA CYS A 122 6.75 -20.98 7.40
C CYS A 122 6.53 -20.97 8.92
N LEU A 123 6.29 -19.79 9.50
CA LEU A 123 6.06 -19.63 10.94
C LEU A 123 4.78 -20.33 11.43
N CYS A 124 3.75 -20.41 10.58
CA CYS A 124 2.49 -21.12 10.86
C CYS A 124 2.56 -22.63 10.58
N GLY A 125 3.75 -23.20 10.31
CA GLY A 125 3.94 -24.64 10.12
C GLY A 125 3.72 -25.15 8.69
N SER A 126 3.31 -24.30 7.76
CA SER A 126 3.19 -24.63 6.32
C SER A 126 4.50 -24.36 5.58
N SER A 127 5.61 -24.87 6.12
CA SER A 127 6.97 -24.56 5.66
C SER A 127 7.23 -24.91 4.20
N GLU A 128 6.72 -26.03 3.69
CA GLU A 128 6.91 -26.40 2.28
C GLU A 128 6.27 -25.38 1.32
N VAL A 129 5.06 -24.92 1.65
CA VAL A 129 4.35 -23.92 0.87
C VAL A 129 5.04 -22.56 1.01
N GLY A 130 5.41 -22.17 2.22
CA GLY A 130 6.14 -20.92 2.48
C GLY A 130 7.46 -20.85 1.72
N ILE A 131 8.27 -21.91 1.74
CA ILE A 131 9.52 -22.00 0.98
C ILE A 131 9.26 -21.89 -0.53
N ARG A 132 8.21 -22.53 -1.06
CA ARG A 132 7.84 -22.37 -2.48
C ARG A 132 7.51 -20.92 -2.83
N VAL A 133 6.74 -20.24 -1.99
CA VAL A 133 6.41 -18.82 -2.19
C VAL A 133 7.69 -17.97 -2.16
N LEU A 134 8.59 -18.19 -1.20
CA LEU A 134 9.84 -17.45 -1.09
C LEU A 134 10.76 -17.68 -2.31
N LYS A 135 10.78 -18.88 -2.88
CA LYS A 135 11.49 -19.13 -4.15
C LYS A 135 10.94 -18.27 -5.29
N THR A 136 9.61 -18.18 -5.43
CA THR A 136 9.01 -17.30 -6.45
C THR A 136 9.25 -15.80 -6.19
N PHE A 137 9.54 -15.41 -4.96
CA PHE A 137 10.01 -14.06 -4.64
C PHE A 137 11.44 -13.86 -5.17
N LEU A 138 12.35 -14.80 -4.90
CA LEU A 138 13.73 -14.75 -5.40
C LEU A 138 13.81 -14.74 -6.93
N ASP A 139 12.90 -15.45 -7.60
CA ASP A 139 12.83 -15.44 -9.07
C ASP A 139 12.37 -14.09 -9.66
N ARG A 140 11.80 -13.20 -8.85
CA ARG A 140 11.26 -11.90 -9.28
C ARG A 140 12.12 -10.69 -8.94
N VAL A 141 13.05 -10.84 -8.01
CA VAL A 141 14.03 -9.79 -7.70
C VAL A 141 15.21 -9.92 -8.64
N SER A 142 15.72 -8.78 -9.10
CA SER A 142 16.78 -8.70 -10.11
C SER A 142 18.13 -9.15 -9.54
N ASP A 143 18.36 -8.81 -8.27
CA ASP A 143 19.59 -9.10 -7.55
C ASP A 143 19.38 -9.17 -6.03
N PHE A 144 20.45 -9.50 -5.32
CA PHE A 144 20.43 -9.65 -3.87
C PHE A 144 20.26 -8.32 -3.12
N GLY A 145 20.67 -7.19 -3.73
CA GLY A 145 20.45 -5.87 -3.16
C GLY A 145 18.97 -5.50 -3.16
N GLU A 146 18.27 -5.75 -4.25
CA GLU A 146 16.81 -5.60 -4.33
C GLU A 146 16.11 -6.53 -3.32
N ALA A 147 16.59 -7.76 -3.17
CA ALA A 147 16.06 -8.69 -2.18
C ALA A 147 16.18 -8.13 -0.74
N ILE A 148 17.32 -7.53 -0.39
CA ILE A 148 17.54 -6.91 0.94
C ILE A 148 16.64 -5.70 1.16
N VAL A 149 16.32 -4.93 0.12
CA VAL A 149 15.42 -3.77 0.26
C VAL A 149 13.98 -4.19 0.57
N VAL A 150 13.58 -5.39 0.13
CA VAL A 150 12.23 -5.93 0.35
C VAL A 150 12.13 -6.72 1.66
N ALA A 151 13.21 -7.40 2.06
CA ALA A 151 13.27 -8.28 3.23
C ALA A 151 13.40 -7.53 4.56
#